data_AF-A0A2E3HAS0-F1
#
_entry.id   AF-A0A2E3HAS0-F1
#
_cell.length_a   1.000
_cell.length_b   1.000
_cell.length_c   1.000
_cell.angle_alpha   90.00
_cell.angle_beta   90.00
_cell.angle_gamma   90.00
#
_symmetry.space_group_name_H-M   'P 1'
#
loop_
_entity.id
_entity.type
_entity.pdbx_description
1 polymer ?
#
loop_
_entity_poly.entity_id
_entity_poly.type
_entity_poly.pdbx_seq_one_letter_code
_entity_poly.pdbx_strand_id
1 'polypeptide(L)'
;MRFLILLSILFPVTSGAADTREHVILCGGPALRQWEDLRHEDEQHDRWWGNFIRASTLRMAQIRLEHGKEANLLWIVYRPGYVHRAKSDGKPYPQWIESQATKRNCRLIWVKNGEEAIDAINALPSRSIHTFDFFGHSNRHAFMLDYGSEIMAISKAWIHERDLSKIRGSVFHREARCQSYGCHTGESMSRSWRRKIGNRLIGAIGKTDYSGVGHGLMPTVSGSWTR
;
A
#
# COMPACT_ATOMS: atom_id res chain seq x y z
N MET A 1 -9.54 61.50 37.76
CA MET A 1 -9.78 60.14 37.23
C MET A 1 -9.36 60.11 35.76
N ARG A 2 -8.23 59.47 35.42
CA ARG A 2 -7.83 59.18 34.04
C ARG A 2 -7.92 57.66 33.86
N PHE A 3 -8.91 57.20 33.11
CA PHE A 3 -9.03 55.78 32.74
C PHE A 3 -8.18 55.55 31.48
N LEU A 4 -7.09 54.81 31.61
CA LEU A 4 -6.35 54.23 30.49
C LEU A 4 -7.09 52.96 30.07
N ILE A 5 -7.67 52.96 28.87
CA ILE A 5 -8.21 51.75 28.24
C ILE A 5 -7.06 51.06 27.51
N LEU A 6 -6.59 49.93 28.06
CA LEU A 6 -5.71 49.01 27.35
C LEU A 6 -6.55 48.20 26.34
N LEU A 7 -6.28 48.39 25.05
CA LEU A 7 -6.89 47.61 23.98
C LEU A 7 -6.07 46.33 23.76
N SER A 8 -6.51 45.23 24.36
CA SER A 8 -5.91 43.91 24.16
C SER A 8 -6.30 43.37 22.78
N ILE A 9 -5.37 43.42 21.82
CA ILE A 9 -5.55 42.81 20.50
C ILE A 9 -5.39 41.29 20.66
N LEU A 10 -6.52 40.59 20.74
CA LEU A 10 -6.59 39.13 20.63
C LEU A 10 -6.34 38.75 19.16
N PHE A 11 -5.12 38.31 18.86
CA PHE A 11 -4.86 37.60 17.61
C PHE A 11 -5.62 36.26 17.64
N PRO A 12 -6.49 35.96 16.66
CA PRO A 12 -7.01 34.62 16.53
C PRO A 12 -5.85 33.69 16.20
N VAL A 13 -5.52 32.80 17.14
CA VAL A 13 -4.73 31.61 16.85
C VAL A 13 -5.55 30.83 15.84
N THR A 14 -5.22 30.98 14.55
CA THR A 14 -5.70 30.06 13.54
C THR A 14 -5.06 28.74 13.88
N SER A 15 -5.86 27.84 14.46
CA SER A 15 -5.53 26.42 14.52
C SER A 15 -5.35 25.96 13.08
N GLY A 16 -4.13 26.04 12.56
CA GLY A 16 -3.78 25.42 11.30
C GLY A 16 -4.24 23.98 11.40
N ALA A 17 -5.11 23.55 10.49
CA ALA A 17 -5.45 22.15 10.37
C ALA A 17 -4.12 21.40 10.35
N ALA A 18 -3.90 20.54 11.35
CA ALA A 18 -2.67 19.77 11.43
C ALA A 18 -2.46 19.13 10.05
N ASP A 19 -1.31 19.39 9.44
CA ASP A 19 -0.91 18.82 8.16
C ASP A 19 -0.88 17.30 8.34
N THR A 20 -2.01 16.64 8.06
CA THR A 20 -2.17 15.21 8.28
C THR A 20 -1.39 14.50 7.20
N ARG A 21 -0.15 14.13 7.53
CA ARG A 21 0.72 13.37 6.64
C ARG A 21 0.41 11.89 6.80
N GLU A 22 -0.33 11.37 5.83
CA GLU A 22 -0.71 9.98 5.74
C GLU A 22 0.31 9.23 4.87
N HIS A 23 0.80 8.11 5.40
CA HIS A 23 1.68 7.18 4.70
C HIS A 23 0.89 5.91 4.41
N VAL A 24 0.48 5.77 3.15
CA VAL A 24 -0.45 4.74 2.70
C VAL A 24 0.31 3.54 2.17
N ILE A 25 -0.04 2.36 2.65
CA ILE A 25 0.45 1.08 2.13
C ILE A 25 -0.76 0.27 1.64
N LEU A 26 -0.78 -0.09 0.36
CA LEU A 26 -1.77 -0.99 -0.22
C LEU A 26 -1.15 -2.39 -0.38
N CYS A 27 -1.79 -3.39 0.20
CA CYS A 27 -1.29 -4.76 0.25
C CYS A 27 -2.29 -5.73 -0.40
N GLY A 28 -1.85 -6.44 -1.44
CA GLY A 28 -2.57 -7.58 -2.00
C GLY A 28 -2.51 -8.80 -1.08
N GLY A 29 -3.16 -9.90 -1.51
CA GLY A 29 -3.18 -11.18 -0.81
C GLY A 29 -2.32 -12.25 -1.50
N PRO A 30 -1.95 -13.32 -0.76
CA PRO A 30 -1.19 -14.43 -1.30
C PRO A 30 -2.06 -15.42 -2.07
N ALA A 31 -1.45 -16.17 -2.98
CA ALA A 31 -2.00 -17.37 -3.58
C ALA A 31 -2.15 -18.51 -2.55
N LEU A 32 -3.03 -19.48 -2.84
CA LEU A 32 -3.15 -20.71 -2.04
C LEU A 32 -1.98 -21.65 -2.29
N ARG A 33 -1.51 -22.36 -1.25
CA ARG A 33 -0.43 -23.36 -1.40
C ARG A 33 -0.74 -24.41 -2.45
N GLN A 34 -1.96 -24.93 -2.46
CA GLN A 34 -2.38 -25.95 -3.43
C GLN A 34 -2.23 -25.50 -4.90
N TRP A 35 -2.26 -24.20 -5.19
CA TRP A 35 -2.05 -23.67 -6.54
C TRP A 35 -0.58 -23.38 -6.82
N GLU A 36 0.16 -22.90 -5.82
CA GLU A 36 1.60 -22.69 -5.92
C GLU A 36 2.34 -24.01 -6.12
N ASP A 37 1.92 -25.07 -5.45
CA ASP A 37 2.54 -26.40 -5.54
C ASP A 37 2.35 -27.08 -6.92
N LEU A 38 1.47 -26.54 -7.77
CA LEU A 38 1.30 -26.96 -9.16
C LEU A 38 2.23 -26.22 -10.14
N ARG A 39 2.90 -25.14 -9.70
CA ARG A 39 3.88 -24.41 -10.50
C ARG A 39 5.25 -25.06 -10.42
N HIS A 40 6.10 -24.81 -11.41
CA HIS A 40 7.53 -25.07 -11.28
C HIS A 40 8.10 -24.33 -10.07
N GLU A 41 9.05 -24.94 -9.35
CA GLU A 41 9.55 -24.42 -8.07
C GLU A 41 10.12 -23.00 -8.18
N ASP A 42 10.76 -22.67 -9.30
CA ASP A 42 11.33 -21.36 -9.61
C ASP A 42 10.27 -20.32 -10.03
N GLU A 43 9.04 -20.77 -10.30
CA GLU A 43 7.89 -19.92 -10.60
C GLU A 43 6.92 -19.76 -9.44
N GLN A 44 7.21 -20.38 -8.29
CA GLN A 44 6.41 -20.19 -7.08
C GLN A 44 6.68 -18.81 -6.47
N HIS A 45 5.61 -18.07 -6.19
CA HIS A 45 5.65 -16.71 -5.69
C HIS A 45 5.34 -16.65 -4.18
N ASP A 46 4.37 -17.44 -3.71
CA ASP A 46 3.77 -17.29 -2.37
C ASP A 46 3.98 -18.51 -1.47
N ARG A 47 5.23 -19.00 -1.47
CA ARG A 47 5.62 -20.07 -0.55
C ARG A 47 5.35 -19.69 0.91
N TRP A 48 5.59 -18.43 1.25
CA TRP A 48 5.24 -17.85 2.54
C TRP A 48 4.04 -16.91 2.42
N TRP A 49 2.98 -17.18 3.18
CA TRP A 49 1.76 -16.35 3.22
C TRP A 49 2.03 -14.87 3.54
N GLY A 50 3.13 -14.63 4.27
CA GLY A 50 3.46 -13.35 4.87
C GLY A 50 4.32 -12.43 4.01
N ASN A 51 4.66 -12.80 2.76
CA ASN A 51 5.57 -12.01 1.91
C ASN A 51 5.20 -10.51 1.86
N PHE A 52 3.98 -10.20 1.42
CA PHE A 52 3.51 -8.82 1.28
C PHE A 52 3.27 -8.13 2.63
N ILE A 53 2.81 -8.89 3.63
CA ILE A 53 2.64 -8.39 5.01
C ILE A 53 3.99 -7.97 5.59
N ARG A 54 5.00 -8.82 5.47
CA ARG A 54 6.34 -8.56 5.99
C ARG A 54 6.97 -7.37 5.29
N ALA A 55 6.89 -7.29 3.96
CA ALA A 55 7.36 -6.14 3.19
C ALA A 55 6.67 -4.84 3.64
N SER A 56 5.35 -4.87 3.82
CA SER A 56 4.58 -3.74 4.35
C SER A 56 5.13 -3.30 5.72
N THR A 57 5.38 -4.24 6.64
CA THR A 57 5.90 -3.91 7.97
C THR A 57 7.33 -3.38 7.99
N LEU A 58 8.17 -3.79 7.02
CA LEU A 58 9.51 -3.23 6.84
C LEU A 58 9.41 -1.80 6.31
N ARG A 59 8.50 -1.54 5.35
CA ARG A 59 8.26 -0.19 4.85
C ARG A 59 7.73 0.74 5.93
N MET A 60 6.84 0.28 6.81
CA MET A 60 6.41 1.06 7.98
C MET A 60 7.58 1.49 8.88
N ALA A 61 8.56 0.61 9.08
CA ALA A 61 9.76 0.94 9.85
C ALA A 61 10.61 1.99 9.10
N GLN A 62 10.80 1.83 7.78
CA GLN A 62 11.51 2.81 6.96
C GLN A 62 10.83 4.17 6.95
N ILE A 63 9.50 4.21 6.80
CA ILE A 63 8.70 5.45 6.88
C ILE A 63 8.97 6.17 8.20
N ARG A 64 9.02 5.45 9.33
CA ARG A 64 9.29 6.07 10.64
C ARG A 64 10.72 6.53 10.82
N LEU A 65 11.68 5.89 10.15
CA LEU A 65 13.05 6.38 10.09
C LEU A 65 13.14 7.67 9.25
N GLU A 66 12.39 7.74 8.14
CA GLU A 66 12.39 8.86 7.19
C GLU A 66 11.57 10.06 7.68
N HIS A 67 10.44 9.82 8.35
CA HIS A 67 9.39 10.82 8.63
C HIS A 67 9.06 10.97 10.12
N GLY A 68 9.74 10.22 11.00
CA GLY A 68 9.59 10.29 12.46
C GLY A 68 8.74 9.16 13.04
N LYS A 69 8.95 8.88 14.34
CA LYS A 69 8.34 7.74 15.05
C LYS A 69 6.80 7.80 15.06
N GLU A 70 6.25 9.01 15.05
CA GLU A 70 4.80 9.27 15.08
C GLU A 70 4.17 9.41 13.68
N ALA A 71 4.87 9.04 12.61
CA ALA A 71 4.31 9.07 11.26
C ALA A 71 3.00 8.27 11.19
N ASN A 72 1.94 8.88 10.62
CA ASN A 72 0.64 8.25 10.51
C ASN A 72 0.67 7.19 9.40
N LEU A 73 0.43 5.95 9.77
CA LEU A 73 0.44 4.80 8.87
C LEU A 73 -0.98 4.34 8.60
N LEU A 74 -1.38 4.32 7.32
CA LEU A 74 -2.60 3.67 6.86
C LEU A 74 -2.24 2.44 6.04
N TRP A 75 -2.76 1.29 6.44
CA TRP A 75 -2.53 0.03 5.77
C TRP A 75 -3.84 -0.55 5.25
N ILE A 76 -3.97 -0.56 3.94
CA ILE A 76 -5.12 -1.08 3.21
C ILE A 76 -4.77 -2.50 2.76
N VAL A 77 -5.47 -3.51 3.25
CA VAL A 77 -5.12 -4.92 3.02
C VAL A 77 -6.28 -5.66 2.38
N TYR A 78 -6.00 -6.37 1.28
CA TYR A 78 -6.95 -7.24 0.61
C TYR A 78 -7.27 -8.47 1.49
N ARG A 79 -8.43 -8.45 2.14
CA ARG A 79 -8.84 -9.45 3.13
C ARG A 79 -9.08 -10.85 2.57
N PRO A 80 -9.77 -11.04 1.42
CA PRO A 80 -10.16 -12.38 0.97
C PRO A 80 -8.97 -13.33 0.80
N GLY A 81 -7.85 -12.86 0.24
CA GLY A 81 -6.66 -13.70 0.04
C GLY A 81 -6.11 -14.29 1.34
N TYR A 82 -6.05 -13.47 2.40
CA TYR A 82 -5.61 -13.94 3.72
C TYR A 82 -6.64 -14.85 4.41
N VAL A 83 -7.93 -14.64 4.19
CA VAL A 83 -8.99 -15.51 4.72
C VAL A 83 -8.96 -16.89 4.05
N HIS A 84 -8.86 -16.94 2.73
CA HIS A 84 -8.79 -18.21 1.99
C HIS A 84 -7.53 -18.99 2.36
N ARG A 85 -6.38 -18.30 2.38
CA ARG A 85 -5.10 -18.90 2.76
C ARG A 85 -5.09 -19.36 4.22
N ALA A 86 -5.70 -18.59 5.14
CA ALA A 86 -5.87 -18.97 6.55
C ALA A 86 -6.68 -20.26 6.71
N LYS A 87 -7.78 -20.38 5.97
CA LYS A 87 -8.62 -21.59 5.97
C LYS A 87 -7.85 -22.79 5.45
N SER A 88 -7.11 -22.63 4.35
CA SER A 88 -6.28 -23.70 3.76
C SER A 88 -5.18 -24.17 4.72
N ASP A 89 -4.49 -23.23 5.38
CA ASP A 89 -3.32 -23.55 6.21
C ASP A 89 -3.70 -23.87 7.67
N GLY A 90 -4.97 -23.72 8.05
CA GLY A 90 -5.44 -23.89 9.43
C GLY A 90 -4.82 -22.88 10.41
N LYS A 91 -4.56 -21.64 9.95
CA LYS A 91 -3.88 -20.58 10.71
C LYS A 91 -4.71 -19.29 10.79
N PRO A 92 -4.59 -18.50 11.88
CA PRO A 92 -5.38 -17.28 12.05
C PRO A 92 -4.69 -16.05 11.43
N TYR A 93 -4.43 -16.05 10.12
CA TYR A 93 -3.68 -14.96 9.47
C TYR A 93 -4.32 -13.57 9.61
N PRO A 94 -5.65 -13.38 9.46
CA PRO A 94 -6.27 -12.07 9.69
C PRO A 94 -5.98 -11.51 11.09
N GLN A 95 -6.04 -12.35 12.13
CA GLN A 95 -5.75 -11.96 13.51
C GLN A 95 -4.27 -11.60 13.70
N TRP A 96 -3.36 -12.33 13.04
CA TRP A 96 -1.93 -11.97 13.07
C TRP A 96 -1.65 -10.65 12.37
N ILE A 97 -2.36 -10.35 11.27
CA ILE A 97 -2.26 -9.06 10.57
C ILE A 97 -2.77 -7.92 11.45
N GLU A 98 -3.91 -8.09 12.11
CA GLU A 98 -4.44 -7.13 13.10
C GLU A 98 -3.43 -6.90 14.23
N SER A 99 -2.82 -7.97 14.76
CA SER A 99 -1.75 -7.85 15.76
C SER A 99 -0.54 -7.07 15.23
N GLN A 100 -0.14 -7.28 13.96
CA GLN A 100 0.95 -6.50 13.36
C GLN A 100 0.60 -5.01 13.22
N ALA A 101 -0.65 -4.69 12.88
CA ALA A 101 -1.13 -3.31 12.78
C ALA A 101 -1.13 -2.63 14.16
N THR A 102 -1.69 -3.28 15.18
CA THR A 102 -1.70 -2.79 16.58
C THR A 102 -0.29 -2.58 17.11
N LYS A 103 0.60 -3.58 16.95
CA LYS A 103 2.01 -3.49 17.38
C LYS A 103 2.73 -2.28 16.77
N ARG A 104 2.29 -1.84 15.59
CA ARG A 104 2.88 -0.71 14.87
C ARG A 104 2.06 0.56 14.97
N ASN A 105 1.01 0.64 15.77
CA ASN A 105 0.14 1.81 15.81
C ASN A 105 -0.23 2.28 14.38
N CYS A 106 -0.75 1.35 13.57
CA CYS A 106 -1.12 1.57 12.19
C CYS A 106 -2.62 1.37 12.02
N ARG A 107 -3.29 2.28 11.30
CA ARG A 107 -4.70 2.15 10.96
C ARG A 107 -4.86 1.11 9.86
N LEU A 108 -5.46 -0.03 10.20
CA LEU A 108 -5.75 -1.11 9.26
C LEU A 108 -7.14 -0.92 8.65
N ILE A 109 -7.23 -0.94 7.32
CA ILE A 109 -8.48 -1.04 6.58
C ILE A 109 -8.48 -2.33 5.79
N TRP A 110 -9.48 -3.17 6.06
CA TRP A 110 -9.73 -4.37 5.28
C TRP A 110 -10.58 -4.04 4.05
N VAL A 111 -10.15 -4.50 2.88
CA VAL A 111 -10.89 -4.34 1.62
C VAL A 111 -11.09 -5.69 0.93
N LYS A 112 -12.13 -5.80 0.10
CA LYS A 112 -12.51 -7.04 -0.60
C LYS A 112 -12.37 -6.97 -2.11
N ASN A 113 -12.14 -5.78 -2.67
CA ASN A 113 -11.99 -5.56 -4.11
C ASN A 113 -11.25 -4.24 -4.38
N GLY A 114 -11.02 -3.94 -5.67
CA GLY A 114 -10.33 -2.72 -6.08
C GLY A 114 -11.11 -1.43 -5.82
N GLU A 115 -12.44 -1.47 -5.85
CA GLU A 115 -13.30 -0.31 -5.60
C GLU A 115 -13.21 0.12 -4.14
N GLU A 116 -13.35 -0.81 -3.19
CA GLU A 116 -13.17 -0.52 -1.76
C GLU A 116 -11.76 0.00 -1.44
N ALA A 117 -10.72 -0.48 -2.15
CA ALA A 117 -9.36 0.04 -2.02
C ALA A 117 -9.23 1.48 -2.54
N ILE A 118 -9.86 1.79 -3.67
CA ILE A 118 -9.93 3.15 -4.22
C ILE A 118 -10.71 4.07 -3.29
N ASP A 119 -11.83 3.62 -2.74
CA ASP A 119 -12.66 4.38 -1.81
C ASP A 119 -11.91 4.70 -0.52
N ALA A 120 -11.15 3.73 0.02
CA ALA A 120 -10.29 3.94 1.19
C ALA A 120 -9.21 5.00 0.94
N ILE A 121 -8.62 5.05 -0.26
CA ILE A 121 -7.67 6.10 -0.66
C ILE A 121 -8.39 7.45 -0.79
N ASN A 122 -9.55 7.46 -1.44
CA ASN A 122 -10.34 8.66 -1.71
C ASN A 122 -10.95 9.29 -0.46
N ALA A 123 -11.13 8.52 0.62
CA ALA A 123 -11.63 9.00 1.90
C ALA A 123 -10.64 9.95 2.61
N LEU A 124 -9.36 9.94 2.22
CA LEU A 124 -8.33 10.77 2.85
C LEU A 124 -8.44 12.25 2.47
N PRO A 125 -8.08 13.19 3.36
CA PRO A 125 -8.13 14.62 3.07
C PRO A 125 -7.30 15.02 1.84
N SER A 126 -7.65 16.13 1.21
CA SER A 126 -6.85 16.67 0.11
C SER A 126 -5.40 16.93 0.55
N ARG A 127 -4.44 16.54 -0.30
CA ARG A 127 -2.99 16.68 -0.11
C ARG A 127 -2.40 15.99 1.13
N SER A 128 -3.11 15.02 1.72
CA SER A 128 -2.67 14.31 2.92
C SER A 128 -1.72 13.13 2.65
N ILE A 129 -1.81 12.48 1.48
CA ILE A 129 -0.95 11.31 1.19
C ILE A 129 0.46 11.81 0.83
N HIS A 130 1.45 11.50 1.68
CA HIS A 130 2.86 11.82 1.45
C HIS A 130 3.65 10.63 0.89
N THR A 131 3.26 9.41 1.23
CA THR A 131 3.79 8.21 0.56
C THR A 131 2.67 7.25 0.20
N PHE A 132 2.83 6.57 -0.93
CA PHE A 132 1.99 5.46 -1.33
C PHE A 132 2.87 4.29 -1.76
N ASP A 133 2.76 3.16 -1.08
CA ASP A 133 3.52 1.95 -1.39
C ASP A 133 2.58 0.78 -1.70
N PHE A 134 2.75 0.11 -2.85
CA PHE A 134 2.02 -1.11 -3.19
C PHE A 134 2.89 -2.36 -3.01
N PHE A 135 2.38 -3.35 -2.29
CA PHE A 135 2.96 -4.69 -2.18
C PHE A 135 1.93 -5.74 -2.60
N GLY A 136 2.29 -6.58 -3.56
CA GLY A 136 1.39 -7.61 -4.06
C GLY A 136 1.77 -8.06 -5.47
N HIS A 137 0.94 -8.92 -6.01
CA HIS A 137 1.04 -9.33 -7.41
C HIS A 137 0.70 -8.17 -8.34
N SER A 138 1.26 -8.23 -9.54
CA SER A 138 0.91 -7.31 -10.60
C SER A 138 1.38 -7.82 -11.96
N ASN A 139 0.82 -7.20 -12.98
CA ASN A 139 1.40 -7.18 -14.31
C ASN A 139 1.66 -5.71 -14.68
N ARG A 140 2.03 -5.45 -15.94
CA ARG A 140 2.28 -4.07 -16.39
C ARG A 140 1.09 -3.12 -16.29
N HIS A 141 -0.15 -3.62 -16.26
CA HIS A 141 -1.38 -2.82 -16.33
C HIS A 141 -2.18 -2.78 -15.03
N ALA A 142 -1.92 -3.64 -14.05
CA ALA A 142 -2.79 -3.77 -12.88
C ALA A 142 -2.03 -4.04 -11.58
N PHE A 143 -2.45 -3.40 -10.50
CA PHE A 143 -2.20 -3.88 -9.14
C PHE A 143 -3.19 -5.02 -8.88
N MET A 144 -2.69 -6.25 -8.76
CA MET A 144 -3.51 -7.44 -8.58
C MET A 144 -3.63 -7.70 -7.08
N LEU A 145 -4.77 -7.29 -6.51
CA LEU A 145 -5.04 -7.46 -5.08
C LEU A 145 -5.25 -8.93 -4.72
N ASP A 146 -5.81 -9.68 -5.66
CA ASP A 146 -5.86 -11.13 -5.68
C ASP A 146 -4.98 -11.67 -6.81
N TYR A 147 -4.32 -12.80 -6.60
CA TYR A 147 -3.81 -13.64 -7.67
C TYR A 147 -3.64 -15.06 -7.13
N GLY A 148 -4.50 -15.98 -7.57
CA GLY A 148 -4.42 -17.36 -7.08
C GLY A 148 -4.97 -17.57 -5.68
N SER A 149 -5.80 -16.69 -5.10
CA SER A 149 -6.40 -16.98 -3.79
C SER A 149 -7.66 -17.84 -3.86
N GLU A 150 -8.23 -18.01 -5.06
CA GLU A 150 -9.38 -18.88 -5.31
C GLU A 150 -9.13 -19.79 -6.52
N ILE A 151 -8.76 -19.20 -7.66
CA ILE A 151 -8.51 -19.91 -8.92
C ILE A 151 -7.05 -19.74 -9.31
N MET A 152 -6.36 -20.84 -9.65
CA MET A 152 -4.95 -20.84 -10.03
C MET A 152 -4.66 -19.81 -11.14
N ALA A 153 -3.63 -18.98 -10.92
CA ALA A 153 -3.13 -17.99 -11.88
C ALA A 153 -4.16 -16.96 -12.40
N ILE A 154 -5.24 -16.70 -11.64
CA ILE A 154 -6.24 -15.67 -11.95
C ILE A 154 -6.32 -14.65 -10.81
N SER A 155 -6.54 -13.39 -11.18
CA SER A 155 -6.93 -12.32 -10.25
C SER A 155 -8.43 -12.07 -10.37
N LYS A 156 -9.15 -12.12 -9.25
CA LYS A 156 -10.56 -11.73 -9.14
C LYS A 156 -10.74 -10.30 -8.58
N ALA A 157 -9.66 -9.67 -8.15
CA ALA A 157 -9.68 -8.31 -7.61
C ALA A 157 -8.39 -7.57 -8.01
N TRP A 158 -8.54 -6.44 -8.66
CA TRP A 158 -7.43 -5.62 -9.15
C TRP A 158 -7.81 -4.13 -9.17
N ILE A 159 -6.79 -3.27 -9.27
CA ILE A 159 -6.92 -1.89 -9.72
C ILE A 159 -6.17 -1.81 -11.05
N HIS A 160 -6.92 -1.69 -12.16
CA HIS A 160 -6.33 -1.58 -13.49
C HIS A 160 -5.87 -0.13 -13.71
N GLU A 161 -4.93 0.10 -14.61
CA GLU A 161 -4.47 1.46 -14.96
C GLU A 161 -5.60 2.35 -15.52
N ARG A 162 -6.71 1.74 -15.94
CA ARG A 162 -7.94 2.43 -16.38
C ARG A 162 -8.79 2.88 -15.20
N ASP A 163 -8.72 2.20 -14.06
CA ASP A 163 -9.40 2.56 -12.83
C ASP A 163 -8.72 3.72 -12.11
N LEU A 164 -7.48 4.08 -12.47
CA LEU A 164 -6.75 5.18 -11.84
C LEU A 164 -7.46 6.53 -11.93
N SER A 165 -8.33 6.76 -12.92
CA SER A 165 -9.15 7.98 -12.96
C SER A 165 -10.22 8.03 -11.87
N LYS A 166 -10.53 6.90 -11.21
CA LYS A 166 -11.43 6.84 -10.07
C LYS A 166 -10.72 7.23 -8.77
N ILE A 167 -9.39 7.19 -8.73
CA ILE A 167 -8.61 7.69 -7.59
C ILE A 167 -8.56 9.22 -7.70
N ARG A 168 -8.96 9.89 -6.62
CA ARG A 168 -8.95 11.34 -6.49
C ARG A 168 -7.51 11.83 -6.33
N GLY A 169 -6.84 12.17 -7.43
CA GLY A 169 -5.45 12.66 -7.40
C GLY A 169 -5.19 13.81 -6.41
N SER A 170 -6.21 14.63 -6.08
CA SER A 170 -6.09 15.70 -5.09
C SER A 170 -5.83 15.23 -3.65
N VAL A 171 -6.01 13.95 -3.31
CA VAL A 171 -5.63 13.43 -1.97
C VAL A 171 -4.12 13.30 -1.81
N PHE A 172 -3.38 13.23 -2.92
CA PHE A 172 -1.93 13.15 -2.90
C PHE A 172 -1.32 14.52 -2.70
N HIS A 173 -0.35 14.61 -1.80
CA HIS A 173 0.54 15.76 -1.73
C HIS A 173 1.27 15.91 -3.08
N ARG A 174 1.56 17.15 -3.50
CA ARG A 174 2.20 17.42 -4.81
C ARG A 174 3.54 16.70 -4.97
N GLU A 175 4.23 16.47 -3.87
CA GLU A 175 5.53 15.80 -3.80
C GLU A 175 5.45 14.37 -3.25
N ALA A 176 4.25 13.79 -3.18
CA ALA A 176 4.07 12.45 -2.65
C ALA A 176 4.94 11.44 -3.41
N ARG A 177 5.70 10.65 -2.65
CA ARG A 177 6.52 9.55 -3.19
C ARG A 177 5.64 8.31 -3.32
N CYS A 178 5.39 7.88 -4.55
CA CYS A 178 4.62 6.67 -4.81
C CYS A 178 5.56 5.58 -5.34
N GLN A 179 5.44 4.35 -4.84
CA GLN A 179 6.21 3.20 -5.31
C GLN A 179 5.35 1.93 -5.33
N SER A 180 5.56 1.12 -6.36
CA SER A 180 5.01 -0.22 -6.46
C SER A 180 6.15 -1.23 -6.43
N TYR A 181 6.03 -2.23 -5.58
CA TYR A 181 6.93 -3.39 -5.50
C TYR A 181 6.36 -4.62 -6.22
N GLY A 182 5.37 -4.43 -7.08
CA GLY A 182 4.85 -5.48 -7.93
C GLY A 182 5.59 -5.57 -9.27
N CYS A 183 5.72 -6.78 -9.81
CA CYS A 183 6.30 -7.08 -11.11
C CYS A 183 5.75 -6.19 -12.24
N HIS A 184 6.63 -5.75 -13.14
CA HIS A 184 6.31 -5.10 -14.43
C HIS A 184 5.54 -3.77 -14.38
N THR A 185 5.20 -3.23 -13.21
CA THR A 185 4.40 -1.99 -13.09
C THR A 185 5.05 -0.77 -13.75
N GLY A 186 6.38 -0.75 -13.87
CA GLY A 186 7.14 0.28 -14.59
C GLY A 186 6.90 0.29 -16.10
N GLU A 187 6.38 -0.79 -16.68
CA GLU A 187 6.25 -0.98 -18.14
C GLU A 187 4.94 -0.39 -18.72
N SER A 188 3.95 -0.06 -17.88
CA SER A 188 2.77 0.73 -18.29
C SER A 188 2.16 1.54 -17.14
N MET A 189 1.86 0.88 -16.01
CA MET A 189 1.17 1.46 -14.85
C MET A 189 1.79 2.78 -14.39
N SER A 190 3.13 2.89 -14.29
CA SER A 190 3.80 4.14 -13.88
C SER A 190 3.47 5.35 -14.75
N ARG A 191 3.41 5.16 -16.08
CA ARG A 191 3.05 6.23 -17.02
C ARG A 191 1.57 6.62 -16.86
N SER A 192 0.69 5.63 -16.75
CA SER A 192 -0.74 5.84 -16.54
C SER A 192 -1.01 6.55 -15.21
N TRP A 193 -0.30 6.16 -14.15
CA TRP A 193 -0.33 6.81 -12.84
C TRP A 193 0.03 8.30 -12.92
N ARG A 194 1.15 8.65 -13.54
CA ARG A 194 1.54 10.06 -13.71
C ARG A 194 0.49 10.86 -14.47
N ARG A 195 -0.13 10.28 -15.49
CA ARG A 195 -1.16 10.96 -16.29
C ARG A 195 -2.46 11.17 -15.51
N LYS A 196 -2.88 10.20 -14.70
CA LYS A 196 -4.21 10.20 -14.05
C LYS A 196 -4.20 10.75 -12.63
N ILE A 197 -3.17 10.44 -11.84
CA ILE A 197 -3.04 10.85 -10.44
C ILE A 197 -2.26 12.15 -10.31
N GLY A 198 -1.24 12.32 -11.15
CA GLY A 198 -0.36 13.50 -11.14
C GLY A 198 0.96 13.28 -10.40
N ASN A 199 1.11 12.30 -9.51
CA ASN A 199 2.42 11.97 -8.92
C ASN A 199 3.19 10.99 -9.82
N ARG A 200 4.51 10.86 -9.65
CA ARG A 200 5.25 9.76 -10.29
C ARG A 200 5.10 8.49 -9.46
N LEU A 201 5.01 7.33 -10.11
CA LEU A 201 5.03 6.02 -9.46
C LEU A 201 6.32 5.31 -9.84
N ILE A 202 7.17 5.03 -8.85
CA ILE A 202 8.31 4.16 -9.03
C ILE A 202 7.80 2.74 -9.25
N GLY A 203 8.07 2.13 -10.39
CA GLY A 203 7.59 0.78 -10.74
C GLY A 203 8.72 -0.11 -11.25
N ALA A 204 8.53 -1.43 -11.17
CA ALA A 204 9.49 -2.42 -11.64
C ALA A 204 9.42 -2.62 -13.16
N ILE A 205 10.57 -2.64 -13.83
CA ILE A 205 10.73 -3.28 -15.14
C ILE A 205 11.31 -4.68 -14.86
N GLY A 206 10.56 -5.73 -15.19
CA GLY A 206 10.88 -7.11 -14.81
C GLY A 206 10.16 -7.62 -13.54
N LYS A 207 10.54 -8.84 -13.13
CA LYS A 207 10.00 -9.54 -11.95
C LYS A 207 10.60 -8.98 -10.66
N THR A 208 9.77 -8.82 -9.64
CA THR A 208 10.19 -8.49 -8.28
C THR A 208 10.38 -9.76 -7.46
N ASP A 209 11.39 -9.77 -6.58
CA ASP A 209 11.69 -10.90 -5.72
C ASP A 209 11.50 -10.53 -4.24
N TYR A 210 10.72 -11.37 -3.55
CA TYR A 210 10.38 -11.24 -2.13
C TYR A 210 11.15 -12.22 -1.24
N SER A 211 12.03 -13.07 -1.79
CA SER A 211 12.80 -14.07 -1.04
C SER A 211 13.55 -13.50 0.18
N GLY A 212 14.08 -12.28 0.04
CA GLY A 212 14.81 -11.58 1.11
C GLY A 212 13.97 -11.00 2.24
N VAL A 213 12.63 -10.90 2.10
CA VAL A 213 11.81 -10.14 3.08
C VAL A 213 11.74 -10.80 4.46
N GLY A 214 11.86 -12.14 4.51
CA GLY A 214 12.01 -12.87 5.76
C GLY A 214 13.26 -12.47 6.55
N HIS A 215 14.32 -12.06 5.84
CA HIS A 215 15.60 -11.62 6.39
C HIS A 215 15.68 -10.11 6.63
N GLY A 216 14.56 -9.39 6.50
CA GLY A 216 14.50 -7.95 6.74
C GLY A 216 14.91 -7.06 5.56
N LEU A 217 15.07 -7.65 4.37
CA LEU A 217 15.38 -6.92 3.14
C LEU A 217 14.09 -6.48 2.44
N MET A 218 14.10 -5.32 1.78
CA MET A 218 12.98 -4.93 0.90
C MET A 218 13.01 -5.76 -0.39
N PRO A 219 11.86 -5.91 -1.09
CA PRO A 219 11.82 -6.64 -2.35
C PRO A 219 12.80 -6.05 -3.38
N THR A 220 13.46 -6.92 -4.13
CA THR A 220 14.38 -6.55 -5.21
C THR A 220 13.70 -6.69 -6.56
N VAL A 221 14.37 -6.26 -7.63
CA VAL A 221 13.88 -6.38 -9.01
C VAL A 221 14.98 -6.99 -9.87
N SER A 222 14.60 -7.95 -10.73
CA SER A 222 15.50 -8.60 -11.68
C SER A 222 16.02 -7.66 -12.79
N GLY A 223 15.23 -6.64 -13.13
CA GLY A 223 15.62 -5.55 -14.02
C GLY A 223 15.94 -4.28 -13.25
N SER A 224 15.09 -3.26 -13.39
CA SER A 224 15.34 -1.92 -12.82
C SER A 224 14.07 -1.25 -12.31
N TRP A 225 14.24 -0.30 -11.38
CA TRP A 225 13.18 0.62 -10.99
C TRP A 225 13.12 1.82 -11.94
N THR A 226 11.92 2.19 -12.41
CA THR A 226 11.69 3.35 -13.28
C THR A 226 10.59 4.27 -12.73
N ARG A 227 10.52 5.52 -13.22
CA ARG A 227 9.62 6.58 -12.72
C ARG A 227 8.70 7.14 -13.79
#